data_AF-A0A961Z6M1-F1
#
_entry.id   AF-A0A961Z6M1-F1
#
_cell.length_a   1.000
_cell.length_b   1.000
_cell.length_c   1.000
_cell.angle_alpha   90.00
_cell.angle_beta   90.00
_cell.angle_gamma   90.00
#
_symmetry.space_group_name_H-M   'P 1'
#
loop_
_entity.id
_entity.type
_entity.pdbx_description
1 polymer ?
#
loop_
_entity_poly.entity_id
_entity_poly.type
_entity_poly.pdbx_seq_one_letter_code
_entity_poly.pdbx_strand_id
1 'polypeptide(L)'
;MRMDIVGPSQLSDIGTALNAELALVSPTTGRMCASLAVAAFAALMLTPFVAIGVAAAAQGDVLTSVVENGPINPASAIMLAAVASLALCLLCWGLVRGLSCRRIVRRVSIADGCIQVQDKTGRGLHAWSEPVQAYLGLAHRVRTSLSGSRHEIWLVHGDQKKSFPLMIATILGETELAARAEQTGLKVVPFSTLRSRTRTSAAHHGAEMLTAGVVGLAGRVRRAILPSSLART
;
A
#
# COMPACT_ATOMS: atom_id res chain seq x y z
N MET A 1 41.86 23.67 40.73
CA MET A 1 40.65 22.89 40.41
C MET A 1 40.12 23.44 39.10
N ARG A 2 40.40 22.75 37.99
CA ARG A 2 40.22 23.23 36.61
C ARG A 2 38.90 22.65 36.11
N MET A 3 37.92 23.51 35.81
CA MET A 3 36.69 23.11 35.13
C MET A 3 37.01 22.96 33.64
N ASP A 4 37.08 21.72 33.17
CA ASP A 4 37.13 21.43 31.75
C ASP A 4 35.76 21.73 31.13
N ILE A 5 35.73 22.76 30.30
CA ILE A 5 34.58 23.15 29.50
C ILE A 5 34.44 22.10 28.40
N VAL A 6 33.43 21.26 28.53
CA VAL A 6 33.05 20.24 27.54
C VAL A 6 32.74 20.94 26.21
N GLY A 7 33.50 20.62 25.17
CA GLY A 7 33.35 21.21 23.84
C GLY A 7 32.06 20.78 23.11
N PRO A 8 31.55 21.61 22.19
CA PRO A 8 30.27 21.42 21.49
C PRO A 8 30.18 20.16 20.60
N SER A 9 31.27 19.39 20.43
CA SER A 9 31.29 18.13 19.69
C SER A 9 30.82 16.91 20.49
N GLN A 10 30.51 17.04 21.79
CA GLN A 10 29.91 15.94 22.58
C GLN A 10 28.41 16.10 22.85
N LEU A 11 27.81 17.22 22.44
CA LEU A 11 26.34 17.40 22.49
C LEU A 11 25.62 16.69 21.33
N SER A 12 26.33 16.21 20.31
CA SER A 12 25.75 15.36 19.26
C SER A 12 25.51 13.91 19.69
N ASP A 13 26.12 13.46 20.79
CA ASP A 13 25.94 12.08 21.32
C ASP A 13 24.84 11.98 22.38
N ILE A 14 24.42 13.09 22.99
CA ILE A 14 23.26 13.16 23.92
C ILE A 14 21.95 13.45 23.17
N GLY A 15 22.03 13.90 21.91
CA GLY A 15 20.99 13.70 20.91
C GLY A 15 20.89 12.22 20.48
N THR A 16 21.00 11.30 21.46
CA THR A 16 20.95 9.85 21.32
C THR A 16 19.56 9.48 20.85
N ALA A 17 19.37 9.60 19.54
CA ALA A 17 18.83 8.56 18.73
C ALA A 17 17.57 7.92 19.32
N LEU A 18 16.50 8.71 19.38
CA LEU A 18 15.18 8.23 18.96
C LEU A 18 15.19 7.95 17.43
N ASN A 19 16.31 7.45 16.90
CA ASN A 19 16.37 6.59 15.76
C ASN A 19 15.73 5.29 16.22
N ALA A 20 14.41 5.34 16.46
CA ALA A 20 13.59 4.22 16.12
C ALA A 20 13.79 4.08 14.62
N GLU A 21 14.86 3.39 14.23
CA GLU A 21 14.95 2.77 12.94
C GLU A 21 13.86 1.70 12.97
N LEU A 22 12.63 2.17 12.80
CA LEU A 22 11.57 1.37 12.25
C LEU A 22 11.97 1.13 10.80
N ALA A 23 13.01 0.32 10.63
CA ALA A 23 12.85 -0.83 9.79
C ALA A 23 11.56 -1.48 10.29
N LEU A 24 10.43 -1.04 9.74
CA LEU A 24 9.26 -1.86 9.59
C LEU A 24 9.81 -3.10 8.90
N VAL A 25 10.26 -4.06 9.72
CA VAL A 25 10.55 -5.44 9.35
C VAL A 25 9.18 -5.95 8.98
N SER A 26 8.72 -5.56 7.79
CA SER A 26 7.52 -6.15 7.27
C SER A 26 7.82 -7.63 7.15
N PRO A 27 6.83 -8.49 7.38
CA PRO A 27 6.98 -9.93 7.27
C PRO A 27 7.37 -10.28 5.82
N THR A 28 8.66 -10.28 5.52
CA THR A 28 9.24 -10.79 4.27
C THR A 28 8.93 -12.28 4.16
N THR A 29 8.94 -12.98 5.30
CA THR A 29 8.61 -14.40 5.42
C THR A 29 7.19 -14.71 4.94
N GLY A 30 6.20 -13.91 5.34
CA GLY A 30 4.80 -14.17 4.98
C GLY A 30 4.51 -14.06 3.48
N ARG A 31 5.21 -13.18 2.76
CA ARG A 31 5.00 -12.99 1.31
C ARG A 31 5.74 -14.03 0.48
N MET A 32 6.93 -14.44 0.90
CA MET A 32 7.62 -15.58 0.28
C MET A 32 6.72 -16.82 0.40
N CYS A 33 6.23 -17.13 1.60
CA CYS A 33 5.27 -18.23 1.80
C CYS A 33 4.01 -18.08 0.94
N ALA A 34 3.42 -16.89 0.84
CA ALA A 34 2.22 -16.68 0.02
C ALA A 34 2.50 -16.87 -1.48
N SER A 35 3.62 -16.35 -2.00
CA SER A 35 3.98 -16.54 -3.40
C SER A 35 4.30 -17.99 -3.73
N LEU A 36 4.96 -18.70 -2.80
CA LEU A 36 5.30 -20.11 -2.94
C LEU A 36 4.05 -20.99 -2.86
N ALA A 37 3.11 -20.64 -1.97
CA ALA A 37 1.80 -21.30 -1.89
C ALA A 37 0.95 -21.06 -3.14
N VAL A 38 0.94 -19.84 -3.69
CA VAL A 38 0.26 -19.55 -4.96
C VAL A 38 0.90 -20.31 -6.12
N ALA A 39 2.23 -20.35 -6.20
CA ALA A 39 2.94 -21.11 -7.23
C ALA A 39 2.69 -22.63 -7.09
N ALA A 40 2.72 -23.16 -5.88
CA ALA A 40 2.41 -24.57 -5.62
C ALA A 40 0.95 -24.90 -5.97
N PHE A 41 0.00 -24.04 -5.61
CA PHE A 41 -1.41 -24.21 -5.97
C PHE A 41 -1.62 -24.14 -7.48
N ALA A 42 -0.94 -23.21 -8.16
CA ALA A 42 -0.97 -23.10 -9.60
C ALA A 42 -0.39 -24.35 -10.29
N ALA A 43 0.74 -24.86 -9.79
CA ALA A 43 1.34 -26.09 -10.28
C ALA A 43 0.38 -27.28 -10.09
N LEU A 44 -0.24 -27.40 -8.92
CA LEU A 44 -1.24 -28.43 -8.62
C LEU A 44 -2.46 -28.35 -9.56
N MET A 45 -2.92 -27.15 -9.87
CA MET A 45 -4.01 -26.91 -10.83
C MET A 45 -3.60 -27.21 -12.26
N LEU A 46 -2.31 -27.10 -12.60
CA LEU A 46 -1.78 -27.46 -13.91
C LEU A 46 -1.59 -28.98 -14.08
N THR A 47 -1.36 -29.72 -12.99
CA THR A 47 -1.12 -31.17 -12.97
C THR A 47 -2.12 -31.99 -13.80
N PRO A 48 -3.47 -31.83 -13.67
CA PRO A 48 -4.40 -32.63 -14.48
C PRO A 48 -4.25 -32.36 -15.99
N PHE A 49 -3.95 -31.13 -16.40
CA PHE A 49 -3.76 -30.79 -17.81
C PHE A 49 -2.49 -31.41 -18.37
N VAL A 50 -1.39 -31.37 -17.59
CA VAL A 50 -0.14 -32.04 -17.96
C VAL A 50 -0.33 -33.56 -18.02
N ALA A 51 -1.04 -34.15 -17.06
CA ALA A 51 -1.32 -35.57 -17.03
C ALA A 51 -2.16 -36.03 -18.25
N ILE A 52 -3.19 -35.26 -18.62
CA ILE A 52 -3.98 -35.51 -19.83
C ILE A 52 -3.09 -35.41 -21.09
N GLY A 53 -2.25 -34.38 -21.18
CA GLY A 53 -1.33 -34.21 -22.30
C GLY A 53 -0.31 -35.35 -22.43
N VAL A 54 0.27 -35.80 -21.31
CA VAL A 54 1.21 -36.93 -21.27
C VAL A 54 0.51 -38.25 -21.61
N ALA A 55 -0.68 -38.50 -21.05
CA ALA A 55 -1.45 -39.71 -21.37
C ALA A 55 -1.82 -39.78 -22.86
N ALA A 56 -2.23 -38.64 -23.44
CA ALA A 56 -2.53 -38.55 -24.87
C ALA A 56 -1.28 -38.76 -25.75
N ALA A 57 -0.11 -38.26 -25.34
CA ALA A 57 1.14 -38.44 -26.06
C ALA A 57 1.69 -39.88 -25.94
N ALA A 58 1.60 -40.47 -24.75
CA ALA A 58 2.11 -41.82 -24.48
C ALA A 58 1.31 -42.91 -25.18
N GLN A 59 0.01 -42.66 -25.41
CA GLN A 59 -0.81 -43.63 -26.11
C GLN A 59 -0.44 -43.75 -27.59
N GLY A 60 0.29 -42.79 -28.18
CA GLY A 60 0.81 -42.81 -29.57
C GLY A 60 -0.28 -42.81 -30.66
N ASP A 61 -1.40 -43.41 -30.32
CA ASP A 61 -2.52 -43.77 -31.15
C ASP A 61 -3.71 -42.83 -30.93
N VAL A 62 -3.72 -42.01 -29.87
CA VAL A 62 -4.80 -41.02 -29.65
C VAL A 62 -4.65 -39.82 -30.58
N LEU A 63 -3.43 -39.35 -30.82
CA LEU A 63 -3.21 -38.28 -31.79
C LEU A 63 -3.42 -38.76 -33.22
N THR A 64 -3.06 -40.01 -33.55
CA THR A 64 -3.33 -40.59 -34.88
C THR A 64 -4.79 -41.00 -35.03
N SER A 65 -5.46 -41.61 -34.05
CA SER A 65 -6.90 -41.96 -34.14
C SER A 65 -7.84 -40.74 -34.08
N VAL A 66 -7.47 -39.66 -33.40
CA VAL A 66 -8.21 -38.37 -33.47
C VAL A 66 -8.00 -37.67 -34.82
N VAL A 67 -6.88 -37.91 -35.50
CA VAL A 67 -6.60 -37.39 -36.84
C VAL A 67 -7.18 -38.30 -37.94
N GLU A 68 -7.24 -39.61 -37.73
CA GLU A 68 -7.65 -40.60 -38.74
C GLU A 68 -9.14 -41.01 -38.65
N ASN A 69 -9.78 -41.01 -37.47
CA ASN A 69 -11.10 -41.64 -37.29
C ASN A 69 -12.25 -40.70 -36.91
N GLY A 70 -12.07 -39.38 -36.95
CA GLY A 70 -13.21 -38.47 -36.83
C GLY A 70 -12.87 -37.02 -37.13
N PRO A 71 -13.82 -36.24 -37.65
CA PRO A 71 -13.65 -34.79 -37.74
C PRO A 71 -13.44 -34.28 -36.32
N ILE A 72 -12.21 -33.83 -36.03
CA ILE A 72 -11.92 -33.09 -34.80
C ILE A 72 -12.94 -31.97 -34.76
N ASN A 73 -13.94 -32.08 -33.89
CA ASN A 73 -14.91 -31.01 -33.75
C ASN A 73 -14.12 -29.78 -33.29
N PRO A 74 -13.91 -28.77 -34.15
CA PRO A 74 -13.01 -27.65 -33.84
C PRO A 74 -13.46 -26.93 -32.57
N ALA A 75 -14.75 -27.05 -32.24
CA ALA A 75 -15.34 -26.60 -30.99
C ALA A 75 -14.66 -27.13 -29.72
N SER A 76 -14.26 -28.41 -29.65
CA SER A 76 -13.64 -28.96 -28.43
C SER A 76 -12.20 -28.47 -28.25
N ALA A 77 -11.43 -28.40 -29.34
CA ALA A 77 -10.09 -27.83 -29.33
C ALA A 77 -10.10 -26.34 -28.92
N ILE A 78 -11.06 -25.57 -29.46
CA ILE A 78 -11.27 -24.17 -29.08
C ILE A 78 -11.63 -24.05 -27.60
N MET A 79 -12.51 -24.92 -27.08
CA MET A 79 -12.91 -24.89 -25.67
C MET A 79 -11.73 -25.18 -24.73
N LEU A 80 -10.90 -26.19 -25.04
CA LEU A 80 -9.69 -26.49 -24.26
C LEU A 80 -8.68 -25.33 -24.30
N ALA A 81 -8.44 -24.76 -25.47
CA ALA A 81 -7.56 -23.61 -25.62
C ALA A 81 -8.08 -22.39 -24.83
N ALA A 82 -9.39 -22.16 -24.84
CA ALA A 82 -10.02 -21.08 -24.09
C ALA A 82 -9.89 -21.27 -22.57
N VAL A 83 -10.14 -22.49 -22.07
CA VAL A 83 -9.99 -22.83 -20.65
C VAL A 83 -8.53 -22.68 -20.20
N ALA A 84 -7.59 -23.21 -20.98
CA ALA A 84 -6.16 -23.08 -20.68
C ALA A 84 -5.69 -21.61 -20.69
N SER A 85 -6.14 -20.82 -21.67
CA SER A 85 -5.83 -19.40 -21.77
C SER A 85 -6.40 -18.61 -20.60
N LEU A 86 -7.65 -18.88 -20.21
CA LEU A 86 -8.29 -18.25 -19.06
C LEU A 86 -7.56 -18.58 -17.76
N ALA A 87 -7.19 -19.86 -17.56
CA ALA A 87 -6.43 -20.29 -16.40
C ALA A 87 -5.07 -19.57 -16.31
N LEU A 88 -4.35 -19.46 -17.43
CA LEU A 88 -3.09 -18.73 -17.52
C LEU A 88 -3.28 -17.24 -17.23
N CYS A 89 -4.31 -16.61 -17.80
CA CYS A 89 -4.64 -15.21 -17.55
C CYS A 89 -4.93 -14.94 -16.06
N LEU A 90 -5.74 -15.78 -15.40
CA LEU A 90 -6.05 -15.64 -13.98
C LEU A 90 -4.79 -15.83 -13.11
N LEU A 91 -3.93 -16.79 -13.46
CA LEU A 91 -2.67 -17.02 -12.77
C LEU A 91 -1.73 -15.80 -12.91
N CYS A 92 -1.49 -15.35 -14.14
CA CYS A 92 -0.66 -14.18 -14.41
C CYS A 92 -1.22 -12.93 -13.74
N TRP A 93 -2.55 -12.73 -13.74
CA TRP A 93 -3.19 -11.62 -13.05
C TRP A 93 -2.93 -11.65 -11.54
N GLY A 94 -3.08 -12.81 -10.90
CA GLY A 94 -2.78 -12.99 -9.48
C GLY A 94 -1.32 -12.68 -9.14
N LEU A 95 -0.39 -13.17 -9.97
CA LEU A 95 1.04 -12.92 -9.84
C LEU A 95 1.36 -11.43 -10.00
N VAL A 96 0.89 -10.80 -11.07
CA VAL A 96 1.11 -9.37 -11.33
C VAL A 96 0.54 -8.54 -10.19
N ARG A 97 -0.65 -8.87 -9.67
CA ARG A 97 -1.25 -8.14 -8.54
C ARG A 97 -0.46 -8.33 -7.25
N GLY A 98 0.03 -9.54 -6.98
CA GLY A 98 0.87 -9.84 -5.82
C GLY A 98 2.23 -9.13 -5.85
N LEU A 99 2.83 -9.04 -7.05
CA LEU A 99 4.10 -8.35 -7.31
C LEU A 99 3.93 -6.83 -7.37
N SER A 100 2.78 -6.33 -7.82
CA SER A 100 2.49 -4.89 -7.94
C SER A 100 2.31 -4.16 -6.61
N CYS A 101 2.21 -4.90 -5.51
CA CYS A 101 2.27 -4.34 -4.17
C CYS A 101 3.70 -3.85 -3.86
N ARG A 102 4.06 -2.71 -4.47
CA ARG A 102 5.31 -1.98 -4.27
C ARG A 102 5.45 -1.67 -2.79
N ARG A 103 6.49 -2.23 -2.18
CA ARG A 103 6.83 -1.96 -0.78
C ARG A 103 7.47 -0.59 -0.73
N ILE A 104 6.76 0.37 -0.15
CA ILE A 104 7.36 1.64 0.27
C ILE A 104 8.05 1.31 1.58
N VAL A 105 9.38 1.35 1.59
CA VAL A 105 10.16 1.28 2.82
C VAL A 105 10.32 2.72 3.29
N ARG A 106 9.60 3.08 4.34
CA ARG A 106 9.61 4.41 4.93
C ARG A 106 10.48 4.38 6.19
N ARG A 107 11.54 5.17 6.22
CA ARG A 107 12.33 5.44 7.43
C ARG A 107 11.89 6.80 7.95
N VAL A 108 11.63 6.87 9.25
CA VAL A 108 11.22 8.09 9.93
C VAL A 108 12.21 8.37 11.04
N SER A 109 12.75 9.58 11.07
CA SER A 109 13.51 10.10 12.19
C SER A 109 12.83 11.35 12.73
N ILE A 110 12.87 11.51 14.05
CA ILE A 110 12.34 12.69 14.73
C ILE A 110 13.54 13.36 15.39
N ALA A 111 13.89 14.54 14.90
CA ALA A 111 15.04 15.32 15.36
C ALA A 111 14.75 16.81 15.21
N ASP A 112 15.25 17.63 16.14
CA ASP A 112 15.16 19.10 16.09
C ASP A 112 13.73 19.64 15.94
N GLY A 113 12.77 18.99 16.60
CA GLY A 113 11.34 19.34 16.49
C GLY A 113 10.75 19.11 15.09
N CYS A 114 11.47 18.39 14.22
CA CYS A 114 11.06 18.05 12.87
C CYS A 114 10.99 16.53 12.69
N ILE A 115 10.10 16.13 11.80
CA ILE A 115 9.90 14.75 11.39
C ILE A 115 10.49 14.63 10.00
N GLN A 116 11.55 13.86 9.87
CA GLN A 116 12.21 13.58 8.60
C GLN A 116 11.78 12.20 8.12
N VAL A 117 11.31 12.14 6.88
CA VAL A 117 10.77 10.93 6.28
C VAL A 117 11.54 10.62 5.01
N GLN A 118 12.09 9.42 4.94
CA GLN A 118 12.77 8.90 3.76
C GLN A 118 12.00 7.70 3.22
N ASP A 119 11.41 7.87 2.05
CA ASP A 119 10.67 6.85 1.33
C ASP A 119 11.54 6.24 0.25
N LYS A 120 11.93 4.98 0.44
CA LYS A 120 12.54 4.16 -0.61
C LYS A 120 11.43 3.46 -1.39
N THR A 121 11.26 3.88 -2.64
CA THR A 121 10.33 3.27 -3.59
C THR A 121 11.12 2.56 -4.69
N GLY A 122 10.44 1.72 -5.48
CA GLY A 122 11.07 1.11 -6.67
C GLY A 122 11.51 2.11 -7.74
N ARG A 123 11.12 3.40 -7.64
CA ARG A 123 11.53 4.47 -8.56
C ARG A 123 12.64 5.36 -8.01
N GLY A 124 13.10 5.12 -6.79
CA GLY A 124 14.14 5.94 -6.15
C GLY A 124 13.83 6.27 -4.69
N LEU A 125 14.68 7.12 -4.12
CA LEU A 125 14.57 7.63 -2.77
C LEU A 125 13.91 9.01 -2.80
N HIS A 126 12.86 9.19 -2.01
CA HIS A 126 12.18 10.46 -1.84
C HIS A 126 12.26 10.86 -0.36
N ALA A 127 12.82 12.02 -0.05
CA ALA A 127 12.93 12.52 1.32
C ALA A 127 12.15 13.82 1.48
N TRP A 128 11.51 13.99 2.63
CA TRP A 128 10.85 15.23 3.02
C TRP A 128 10.93 15.42 4.53
N SER A 129 10.77 16.66 4.97
CA SER A 129 10.76 17.02 6.39
C SER A 129 9.61 17.97 6.70
N GLU A 130 9.04 17.85 7.89
CA GLU A 130 7.93 18.66 8.35
C GLU A 130 8.01 18.88 9.87
N PRO A 131 7.67 20.08 10.40
CA PRO A 131 7.66 20.32 11.84
C PRO A 131 6.67 19.38 12.56
N VAL A 132 7.03 18.92 13.75
CA VAL A 132 6.18 18.06 14.59
C VAL A 132 4.81 18.72 14.84
N GLN A 133 4.77 20.05 14.95
CA GLN A 133 3.55 20.81 15.20
C GLN A 133 2.55 20.78 14.02
N ALA A 134 2.97 20.40 12.82
CA ALA A 134 2.05 20.18 11.69
C ALA A 134 1.17 18.94 11.87
N TYR A 135 1.55 18.04 12.77
CA TYR A 135 0.82 16.82 13.06
C TYR A 135 -0.27 17.07 14.11
N LEU A 136 -1.41 16.42 13.90
CA LEU A 136 -2.58 16.54 14.78
C LEU A 136 -2.37 15.82 16.11
N GLY A 137 -1.56 14.76 16.14
CA GLY A 137 -1.25 13.98 17.33
C GLY A 137 -0.85 12.53 17.04
N LEU A 138 -0.87 11.72 18.10
CA LEU A 138 -0.68 10.27 18.04
C LEU A 138 -2.01 9.55 18.20
N ALA A 139 -2.26 8.52 17.40
CA ALA A 139 -3.46 7.70 17.51
C ALA A 139 -3.11 6.23 17.71
N HIS A 140 -3.86 5.56 18.58
CA HIS A 140 -3.79 4.11 18.72
C HIS A 140 -4.77 3.44 17.77
N ARG A 141 -4.29 2.47 17.00
CA ARG A 141 -5.08 1.66 16.09
C ARG A 141 -4.91 0.20 16.43
N VAL A 142 -6.02 -0.52 16.58
CA VAL A 142 -6.02 -1.98 16.65
C VAL A 142 -6.38 -2.52 15.28
N ARG A 143 -5.50 -3.34 14.71
CA ARG A 143 -5.75 -4.07 13.48
C ARG A 143 -5.94 -5.55 13.82
N THR A 144 -7.14 -6.05 13.58
CA THR A 144 -7.43 -7.48 13.65
C THR A 144 -7.17 -8.13 12.28
N SER A 145 -6.58 -9.32 12.31
CA SER A 145 -6.30 -10.13 11.13
C SER A 145 -6.53 -11.61 11.48
N LEU A 146 -6.55 -12.48 10.47
CA LEU A 146 -6.59 -13.93 10.70
C LEU A 146 -5.41 -14.43 11.55
N SER A 147 -4.27 -13.72 11.53
CA SER A 147 -3.09 -14.05 12.34
C SER A 147 -3.10 -13.43 13.74
N GLY A 148 -4.21 -12.83 14.16
CA GLY A 148 -4.38 -12.18 15.46
C GLY A 148 -4.47 -10.65 15.38
N SER A 149 -4.43 -10.02 16.55
CA SER A 149 -4.42 -8.56 16.71
C SER A 149 -3.00 -7.99 16.64
N ARG A 150 -2.90 -6.78 16.10
CA ARG A 150 -1.72 -5.93 16.12
C ARG A 150 -2.13 -4.54 16.56
N HIS A 151 -1.41 -3.99 17.52
CA HIS A 151 -1.59 -2.64 18.00
C HIS A 151 -0.56 -1.75 17.31
N GLU A 152 -1.03 -0.65 16.74
CA GLU A 152 -0.23 0.28 15.98
C GLU A 152 -0.37 1.68 16.60
N ILE A 153 0.74 2.36 16.88
CA ILE A 153 0.74 3.81 17.15
C ILE A 153 0.94 4.50 15.81
N TRP A 154 0.03 5.40 15.46
CA TRP A 154 0.07 6.19 14.24
C TRP A 154 0.37 7.64 14.56
N LEU A 155 1.25 8.22 13.76
CA LEU A 155 1.41 9.65 13.68
C LEU A 155 0.34 10.21 12.72
N VAL A 156 -0.49 11.13 13.19
CA VAL A 156 -1.66 11.64 12.48
C VAL A 156 -1.36 13.00 11.88
N HIS A 157 -1.39 13.11 10.56
CA HIS A 157 -1.27 14.37 9.85
C HIS A 157 -2.62 14.79 9.23
N GLY A 158 -2.77 16.09 8.94
CA GLY A 158 -3.97 16.60 8.25
C GLY A 158 -4.17 16.04 6.84
N ASP A 159 -3.07 15.77 6.14
CA ASP A 159 -2.98 15.01 4.89
C ASP A 159 -2.71 13.53 5.18
N GLN A 160 -3.61 12.65 4.73
CA GLN A 160 -3.53 11.20 4.92
C GLN A 160 -2.26 10.57 4.34
N LYS A 161 -1.66 11.15 3.29
CA LYS A 161 -0.42 10.61 2.69
C LYS A 161 0.79 10.73 3.62
N LYS A 162 0.71 11.66 4.58
CA LYS A 162 1.75 11.94 5.57
C LYS A 162 1.48 11.29 6.94
N SER A 163 0.34 10.63 7.12
CA SER A 163 0.07 9.80 8.28
C SER A 163 0.73 8.43 8.13
N PHE A 164 1.42 7.93 9.16
CA PHE A 164 2.10 6.64 9.10
C PHE A 164 2.24 5.98 10.48
N PRO A 165 2.42 4.64 10.53
CA PRO A 165 2.66 3.96 11.79
C PRO A 165 4.07 4.29 12.32
N LEU A 166 4.13 4.73 13.57
CA LEU A 166 5.36 4.97 14.32
C LEU A 166 5.75 3.74 15.13
N MET A 167 4.81 2.91 15.57
CA MET A 167 5.16 1.68 16.32
C MET A 167 4.13 0.59 16.06
N ILE A 168 4.59 -0.67 16.04
CA ILE A 168 3.72 -1.84 15.90
C ILE A 168 4.14 -2.88 16.94
N ALA A 169 3.18 -3.32 17.75
CA ALA A 169 3.38 -4.35 18.77
C ALA A 169 2.21 -5.34 18.82
N THR A 170 2.42 -6.51 19.41
CA THR A 170 1.35 -7.49 19.69
C THR A 170 0.43 -7.00 20.79
N ILE A 171 0.98 -6.32 21.78
CA ILE A 171 0.29 -5.69 22.90
C ILE A 171 0.87 -4.29 23.01
N LEU A 172 -0.02 -3.29 23.12
CA LEU A 172 0.39 -1.91 23.33
C LEU A 172 -0.57 -1.29 24.35
N GLY A 173 -0.01 -0.84 25.47
CA GLY A 173 -0.77 -0.22 26.55
C GLY A 173 -0.98 1.28 26.35
N GLU A 174 -1.94 1.84 27.06
CA GLU A 174 -2.17 3.30 27.10
C GLU A 174 -0.96 4.05 27.69
N THR A 175 -0.26 3.44 28.65
CA THR A 175 0.96 4.01 29.26
C THR A 175 2.06 4.22 28.22
N GLU A 176 2.25 3.28 27.28
CA GLU A 176 3.25 3.43 26.21
C GLU A 176 2.85 4.53 25.23
N LEU A 177 1.56 4.62 24.90
CA LEU A 177 1.04 5.69 24.06
C LEU A 177 1.23 7.07 24.71
N ALA A 178 0.94 7.19 26.01
CA ALA A 178 1.12 8.42 26.78
C ALA A 178 2.60 8.81 26.87
N ALA A 179 3.50 7.85 27.16
CA ALA A 179 4.94 8.10 27.19
C ALA A 179 5.48 8.57 25.83
N ARG A 180 4.98 8.02 24.72
CA ARG A 180 5.35 8.48 23.36
C ARG A 180 4.77 9.86 23.04
N ALA A 181 3.55 10.13 23.46
CA ALA A 181 2.91 11.44 23.32
C ALA A 181 3.72 12.52 24.05
N GLU A 182 4.12 12.24 25.30
CA GLU A 182 4.98 13.11 26.09
C GLU A 182 6.36 13.31 25.44
N GLN A 183 7.02 12.23 25.03
CA GLN A 183 8.35 12.29 24.40
C GLN A 183 8.35 13.09 23.08
N THR A 184 7.23 13.07 22.34
CA THR A 184 7.10 13.79 21.06
C THR A 184 6.48 15.18 21.22
N GLY A 185 5.96 15.53 22.40
CA GLY A 185 5.18 16.76 22.62
C GLY A 185 3.85 16.78 21.87
N LEU A 186 3.37 15.62 21.41
CA LEU A 186 2.12 15.49 20.65
C LEU A 186 0.99 15.00 21.55
N LYS A 187 -0.22 15.50 21.34
CA LYS A 187 -1.40 14.99 22.05
C LYS A 187 -1.86 13.64 21.50
N VAL A 188 -2.50 12.84 22.35
CA VAL A 188 -3.20 11.63 21.91
C VAL A 188 -4.54 12.03 21.26
N VAL A 189 -4.81 11.53 20.05
CA VAL A 189 -6.05 11.77 19.31
C VAL A 189 -6.76 10.45 19.00
N PRO A 190 -8.11 10.43 19.02
CA PRO A 190 -8.86 9.25 18.61
C PRO A 190 -8.59 8.90 17.13
N PHE A 191 -8.38 7.62 16.81
CA PHE A 191 -8.13 7.20 15.42
C PHE A 191 -9.31 7.49 14.48
N SER A 192 -10.53 7.63 15.02
CA SER A 192 -11.73 8.02 14.26
C SER A 192 -11.58 9.37 13.55
N THR A 193 -10.71 10.26 14.05
CA THR A 193 -10.39 11.55 13.43
C THR A 193 -9.77 11.44 12.04
N LEU A 194 -9.10 10.31 11.74
CA LEU A 194 -8.55 10.06 10.40
C LEU A 194 -9.64 9.71 9.37
N ARG A 195 -10.76 9.11 9.79
CA ARG A 195 -11.82 8.64 8.88
C ARG A 195 -12.79 9.72 8.45
N SER A 196 -13.04 10.73 9.29
CA SER A 196 -14.08 11.74 9.03
C SER A 196 -13.72 12.65 7.87
N ARG A 197 -12.42 12.85 7.56
CA ARG A 197 -11.99 13.87 6.59
C ARG A 197 -12.13 13.47 5.12
N THR A 198 -12.10 12.17 4.79
CA THR A 198 -12.23 11.71 3.39
C THR A 198 -13.64 11.91 2.84
N ARG A 199 -14.68 11.95 3.69
CA ARG A 199 -16.06 12.15 3.23
C ARG A 199 -16.40 13.60 2.91
N THR A 200 -15.77 14.56 3.58
CA THR A 200 -16.16 15.98 3.44
C THR A 200 -15.64 16.63 2.16
N SER A 201 -14.54 16.12 1.57
CA SER A 201 -14.02 16.68 0.31
C SER A 201 -14.91 16.38 -0.90
N ALA A 202 -15.75 15.35 -0.84
CA ALA A 202 -16.75 15.08 -1.89
C ALA A 202 -18.02 15.95 -1.70
N ALA A 203 -18.36 16.30 -0.46
CA ALA A 203 -19.52 17.15 -0.16
C ALA A 203 -19.27 18.63 -0.47
N HIS A 204 -18.02 19.12 -0.36
CA HIS A 204 -17.73 20.53 -0.62
C HIS A 204 -17.54 20.89 -2.11
N HIS A 205 -17.41 19.89 -3.00
CA HIS A 205 -17.47 20.12 -4.45
C HIS A 205 -18.87 19.94 -5.05
N GLY A 206 -19.84 19.40 -4.29
CA GLY A 206 -21.24 19.31 -4.71
C GLY A 206 -22.12 20.48 -4.27
N ALA A 207 -21.67 21.28 -3.28
CA ALA A 207 -22.44 22.38 -2.71
C ALA A 207 -22.30 23.73 -3.46
N GLU A 208 -21.33 23.87 -4.37
CA GLU A 208 -21.26 25.01 -5.31
C GLU A 208 -21.92 24.70 -6.67
N MET A 209 -22.57 23.54 -6.81
CA MET A 209 -23.27 23.14 -8.05
C MET A 209 -24.81 23.24 -7.92
N LEU A 210 -25.27 24.27 -7.21
CA LEU A 210 -26.62 24.83 -7.18
C LEU A 210 -26.37 26.36 -7.20
N THR A 211 -26.75 27.21 -8.15
CA THR A 211 -27.77 27.16 -9.19
C THR A 211 -27.45 28.30 -10.16
N ALA A 212 -26.95 27.99 -11.36
CA ALA A 212 -27.00 28.91 -12.50
C ALA A 212 -27.46 28.09 -13.70
N GLY A 213 -28.76 27.79 -13.70
CA GLY A 213 -29.42 27.19 -14.83
C GLY A 213 -29.43 28.17 -16.00
N VAL A 214 -28.68 27.85 -17.06
CA VAL A 214 -29.05 28.22 -18.42
C VAL A 214 -29.14 26.93 -19.21
N VAL A 215 -30.39 26.52 -19.47
CA VAL A 215 -30.73 25.42 -20.36
C VAL A 215 -30.37 25.87 -21.78
N GLY A 216 -29.17 25.51 -22.23
CA GLY A 216 -28.77 25.61 -23.62
C GLY A 216 -29.15 24.34 -24.37
N LEU A 217 -30.11 24.47 -25.28
CA LEU A 217 -30.71 23.40 -26.09
C LEU A 217 -29.77 22.92 -27.21
N ALA A 218 -28.55 22.47 -26.89
CA ALA A 218 -27.66 21.78 -27.83
C ALA A 218 -26.52 21.12 -27.06
N GLY A 219 -26.71 19.84 -26.70
CA GLY A 219 -25.79 19.06 -25.87
C GLY A 219 -24.38 18.91 -26.46
N ARG A 220 -23.47 19.83 -26.09
CA ARG A 220 -22.03 19.62 -26.21
C ARG A 220 -21.25 20.50 -25.22
N VAL A 221 -20.92 19.95 -24.06
CA VAL A 221 -20.07 20.62 -23.07
C VAL A 221 -18.60 20.47 -23.52
N ARG A 222 -18.00 21.55 -24.04
CA ARG A 222 -16.54 21.68 -24.15
C ARG A 222 -16.02 22.33 -22.88
N ARG A 223 -15.13 21.66 -22.14
CA ARG A 223 -14.30 22.31 -21.11
C ARG A 223 -13.29 23.21 -21.83
N ALA A 224 -13.48 24.52 -21.76
CA ALA A 224 -12.43 25.48 -22.05
C ALA A 224 -11.59 25.68 -20.77
N ILE A 225 -10.30 25.37 -20.85
CA ILE A 225 -9.32 25.72 -19.82
C ILE A 225 -8.96 27.18 -20.09
N LEU A 226 -9.45 28.11 -19.27
CA LEU A 226 -9.04 29.52 -19.33
C LEU A 226 -7.78 29.73 -18.47
N PRO A 227 -6.74 30.39 -18.98
CA PRO A 227 -5.57 30.78 -18.20
C PRO A 227 -5.92 31.87 -17.18
N SER A 228 -5.40 31.71 -15.96
CA SER A 228 -5.70 32.49 -14.75
C SER A 228 -5.05 33.88 -14.68
N SER A 229 -4.74 34.53 -15.81
CA SER A 229 -3.90 35.73 -15.83
C SER A 229 -4.63 37.07 -15.81
N LEU A 230 -5.93 37.15 -15.48
CA LEU A 230 -6.70 38.42 -15.56
C LEU A 230 -7.50 38.81 -14.30
N ALA A 231 -7.19 38.24 -13.12
CA ALA A 231 -7.75 38.72 -11.86
C ALA A 231 -6.76 39.66 -11.14
N ARG A 232 -6.47 40.81 -11.73
CA ARG A 232 -5.87 41.95 -11.00
C ARG A 232 -6.07 43.26 -11.76
N THR A 233 -7.18 43.93 -11.47
CA THR A 233 -7.37 45.39 -11.50
C THR A 233 -8.50 45.73 -10.55
#